data_AF-A0A9D5RMQ4-F1
#
_entry.id   AF-A0A9D5RMQ4-F1
#
_cell.length_a   1.000
_cell.length_b   1.000
_cell.length_c   1.000
_cell.angle_alpha   90.00
_cell.angle_beta   90.00
_cell.angle_gamma   90.00
#
_symmetry.space_group_name_H-M   'P 1'
#
loop_
_entity.id
_entity.type
_entity.pdbx_description
1 polymer ?
#
loop_
_entity_poly.entity_id
_entity_poly.type
_entity_poly.pdbx_seq_one_letter_code
_entity_poly.pdbx_strand_id
1 'polypeptide(L)' 'MAQRKIGLTELAEQVDITMANLSILKNNKAKAIRFSTLDAICKALNCQPGDILEYVKEEEEKERE' A
#
# COMPACT_ATOMS: atom_id res chain seq x y z
N MET A 1 2.30 2.63 -7.77
CA MET A 1 3.75 2.27 -7.75
C MET A 1 4.46 2.45 -9.09
N ALA A 2 3.79 2.29 -10.25
CA ALA A 2 4.41 2.45 -11.57
C ALA A 2 4.99 3.85 -11.87
N GLN A 3 4.49 4.91 -11.23
CA GLN A 3 4.99 6.27 -11.45
C GLN A 3 6.36 6.56 -10.83
N ARG A 4 6.84 5.73 -9.89
CA ARG A 4 8.01 6.08 -9.05
C ARG A 4 9.20 5.12 -9.17
N LYS A 5 9.13 4.17 -10.11
CA LYS A 5 10.22 3.25 -10.53
C LYS A 5 10.96 2.48 -9.41
N ILE A 6 10.40 2.37 -8.21
CA ILE A 6 10.96 1.50 -7.16
C ILE A 6 10.52 0.04 -7.38
N GLY A 7 11.44 -0.89 -7.23
CA GLY A 7 11.13 -2.32 -7.24
C GLY A 7 10.36 -2.73 -5.99
N LEU A 8 9.50 -3.75 -6.09
CA LEU A 8 8.77 -4.27 -4.94
C LEU A 8 9.72 -4.81 -3.85
N THR A 9 10.79 -5.49 -4.25
CA THR A 9 11.82 -6.01 -3.33
C THR A 9 12.51 -4.88 -2.57
N GLU A 10 12.93 -3.84 -3.29
CA GLU A 10 13.58 -2.67 -2.70
C GLU A 10 12.65 -1.92 -1.75
N LEU A 11 11.36 -1.79 -2.11
CA LEU A 11 10.37 -1.17 -1.23
C LEU A 11 10.14 -1.99 0.05
N ALA A 12 10.11 -3.32 -0.05
CA ALA A 12 9.96 -4.20 1.11
C ALA A 12 11.14 -4.04 2.09
N GLU A 13 12.37 -3.92 1.59
CA GLU A 13 13.57 -3.66 2.38
C GLU A 13 13.51 -2.29 3.07
N GLN A 14 13.06 -1.23 2.38
CA GLN A 14 12.98 0.12 2.94
C GLN A 14 11.88 0.30 3.99
N VAL A 15 10.77 -0.42 3.85
CA VAL A 15 9.57 -0.29 4.69
C VAL A 15 9.57 -1.27 5.86
N ASP A 16 10.56 -2.17 5.93
CA ASP A 16 10.68 -3.23 6.95
C ASP A 16 9.43 -4.11 7.03
N ILE A 17 8.93 -4.54 5.85
CA ILE A 17 7.83 -5.50 5.74
C ILE A 17 8.17 -6.60 4.75
N THR A 18 7.60 -7.78 4.96
CA THR A 18 7.81 -8.90 4.05
C THR A 18 7.21 -8.60 2.67
N MET A 19 7.81 -9.19 1.64
CA MET A 19 7.26 -9.17 0.27
C MET A 19 5.84 -9.70 0.19
N ALA A 20 5.48 -10.67 1.04
CA ALA A 20 4.12 -11.18 1.14
C ALA A 20 3.13 -10.10 1.61
N ASN A 21 3.47 -9.37 2.68
CA ASN A 21 2.63 -8.29 3.19
C ASN A 21 2.51 -7.14 2.19
N LEU A 22 3.61 -6.77 1.53
CA LEU A 22 3.61 -5.73 0.51
C LEU A 22 2.79 -6.14 -0.73
N SER A 23 2.80 -7.42 -1.11
CA SER A 23 1.96 -7.95 -2.19
C SER A 23 0.46 -7.90 -1.83
N ILE A 24 0.10 -8.20 -0.58
CA ILE A 24 -1.29 -8.08 -0.10
C ILE A 24 -1.76 -6.63 -0.19
N LEU A 25 -0.92 -5.68 0.23
CA LEU A 25 -1.21 -4.24 0.13
C LEU A 25 -1.37 -3.80 -1.32
N LYS A 26 -0.44 -4.17 -2.21
CA LYS A 26 -0.49 -3.79 -3.63
C LYS A 26 -1.76 -4.27 -4.34
N ASN A 27 -2.29 -5.42 -3.95
CA ASN A 27 -3.46 -6.03 -4.58
C ASN A 27 -4.77 -5.67 -3.86
N ASN A 28 -4.78 -4.63 -3.00
CA ASN A 28 -5.95 -4.18 -2.25
C ASN A 28 -6.61 -5.27 -1.37
N LYS A 29 -5.85 -6.27 -0.92
CA LYS A 29 -6.34 -7.37 -0.06
C LYS A 29 -6.04 -7.16 1.42
N ALA A 30 -5.43 -6.04 1.78
CA ALA A 30 -5.07 -5.75 3.15
C ALA A 30 -6.30 -5.31 3.94
N LYS A 31 -6.55 -5.98 5.07
CA LYS A 31 -7.64 -5.61 5.99
C LYS A 31 -7.25 -4.51 6.98
N ALA A 32 -5.95 -4.34 7.21
CA ALA A 32 -5.41 -3.36 8.13
C ALA A 32 -3.97 -3.00 7.73
N ILE A 33 -3.55 -1.79 8.11
CA ILE A 33 -2.16 -1.31 7.98
C ILE A 33 -1.79 -0.54 9.25
N ARG A 34 -0.54 -0.70 9.71
CA ARG A 34 -0.01 0.12 10.81
C ARG A 34 0.35 1.51 10.27
N PHE A 35 0.09 2.56 11.03
CA PHE A 35 0.47 3.91 10.62
C PHE A 35 1.98 4.06 10.36
N SER A 36 2.84 3.36 11.12
CA SER A 36 4.28 3.36 10.86
C SER A 36 4.65 2.77 9.49
N THR A 37 3.96 1.71 9.08
CA THR A 37 4.12 1.12 7.74
C THR A 37 3.62 2.08 6.66
N LEU A 38 2.46 2.71 6.85
CA LEU A 38 1.93 3.70 5.92
C LEU A 38 2.89 4.90 5.77
N ASP A 39 3.42 5.42 6.88
CA ASP A 39 4.43 6.50 6.90
C ASP A 39 5.70 6.11 6.13
N ALA A 40 6.25 4.90 6.40
CA ALA A 40 7.43 4.41 5.70
C ALA A 40 7.19 4.26 4.19
N ILE A 41 6.01 3.75 3.77
CA ILE A 41 5.64 3.69 2.35
C ILE A 41 5.55 5.10 1.76
N CYS A 42 4.91 6.04 2.47
CA CYS A 42 4.79 7.43 1.99
C CYS A 42 6.16 8.09 1.82
N LYS A 43 7.11 7.85 2.72
CA LYS A 43 8.49 8.35 2.62
C LYS A 43 9.25 7.70 1.46
N ALA A 44 9.25 6.38 1.37
CA ALA A 44 9.94 5.63 0.32
C ALA A 44 9.39 5.97 -1.07
N LEU A 45 8.08 6.15 -1.17
CA LEU A 45 7.43 6.56 -2.40
C LEU A 45 7.35 8.08 -2.53
N ASN A 46 7.75 8.92 -1.58
CA ASN A 46 7.53 10.37 -1.60
C ASN A 46 6.07 10.81 -1.93
N CYS A 47 5.07 10.08 -1.41
CA CYS A 47 3.65 10.31 -1.68
C CYS A 47 2.89 10.72 -0.41
N GLN A 48 1.62 11.10 -0.57
CA GLN A 48 0.71 11.37 0.54
C GLN A 48 -0.12 10.13 0.87
N PRO A 49 -0.65 10.00 2.10
CA PRO A 49 -1.56 8.90 2.45
C PRO A 49 -2.79 8.81 1.55
N GLY A 50 -3.31 9.95 1.09
CA GLY A 50 -4.43 10.00 0.13
C GLY A 50 -4.12 9.46 -1.27
N ASP A 51 -2.84 9.28 -1.60
CA ASP A 51 -2.43 8.61 -2.85
C ASP A 51 -2.51 7.07 -2.74
N ILE A 52 -2.68 6.54 -1.52
CA ILE A 52 -2.70 5.09 -1.21
C ILE A 52 -4.07 4.65 -0.71
N LEU A 53 -4.70 5.47 0.14
CA LEU A 53 -5.97 5.17 0.78
C LEU A 53 -7.13 5.83 0.04
N GLU A 54 -8.12 5.02 -0.29
CA GLU A 54 -9.40 5.45 -0.82
C GLU A 54 -10.50 5.00 0.14
N TYR A 55 -11.42 5.89 0.49
CA TYR A 55 -12.64 5.48 1.17
C TYR A 55 -13.61 4.93 0.13
N VAL A 56 -14.00 3.67 0.28
CA VAL A 56 -14.99 2.99 -0.57
C VAL A 56 -16.21 2.71 0.30
N LYS A 57 -17.42 3.01 -0.20
CA LYS A 57 -18.64 2.67 0.51
C LYS A 57 -18.87 1.16 0.47
N GLU A 58 -19.46 0.57 1.50
CA GLU A 58 -19.71 -0.88 1.56
C GLU A 58 -20.53 -1.43 0.38
N GLU A 59 -21.40 -0.60 -0.22
CA GLU A 59 -22.17 -0.97 -1.42
C GLU A 59 -21.26 -1.11 -2.65
N GLU A 60 -20.25 -0.25 -2.79
CA GLU A 60 -19.31 -0.24 -3.91
C GLU A 60 -18.25 -1.34 -3.79
N GLU A 61 -17.94 -1.81 -2.58
CA GLU A 61 -17.02 -2.93 -2.36
C GLU A 61 -17.60 -4.25 -2.86
N LYS A 62 -18.89 -4.51 -2.61
CA LYS A 62 -19.61 -5.71 -3.08
C LYS A 62 -19.74 -5.81 -4.60
N GLU A 63 -19.69 -4.68 -5.30
CA GLU A 63 -19.75 -4.63 -6.77
C GLU A 63 -18.39 -4.91 -7.43
N ARG A 64 -17.28 -4.80 -6.67
CA ARG A 64 -15.90 -4.96 -7.17
C ARG A 64 -15.31 -6.35 -6.89
N GLU A 65 -15.94 -7.16 -6.04
CA GLU A 65 -15.58 -8.56 -5.75
C GLU A 65 -16.13 -9.55 -6.81
#